data_AF-A0A7J4VJ95-F1
#
_entry.id   AF-A0A7J4VJ95-F1
#
_cell.length_a   1.000
_cell.length_b   1.000
_cell.length_c   1.000
_cell.angle_alpha   90.00
_cell.angle_beta   90.00
_cell.angle_gamma   90.00
#
_symmetry.space_group_name_H-M   'P 1'
#
loop_
_entity.id
_entity.type
_entity.pdbx_description
1 polymer ?
#
loop_
_entity_poly.entity_id
_entity_poly.type
_entity_poly.pdbx_seq_one_letter_code
_entity_poly.pdbx_strand_id
1 'polypeptide(L)'
;MIYLLLKLRFVMALASIGVIAAAALMFWEGLLTLWHAFAYVRTDPDLAVIAAVMRATDKLLFAIVLVIFGCAIALGFLVDLSPKQRAALPGWMIIDSVAELKNLFIQMIILYLVVHFATLVAETDQMLQWNALVLPASILLLAGAMRLIASAPGHAGHGEVSSVPERPRASINEPGDS
;
A
#
# COMPACT_ATOMS: atom_id res chain seq x y z
N MET A 1 24.29 4.11 -18.83
CA MET A 1 23.28 3.37 -18.04
C MET A 1 23.10 3.93 -16.63
N ILE A 2 24.17 4.20 -15.87
CA ILE A 2 24.11 4.76 -14.50
C ILE A 2 23.38 6.12 -14.41
N TYR A 3 23.55 6.98 -15.42
CA TYR A 3 22.86 8.29 -15.48
C TYR A 3 21.33 8.18 -15.63
N LEU A 4 20.85 7.10 -16.28
CA LEU A 4 19.42 6.83 -16.44
C LEU A 4 18.80 6.32 -15.12
N LEU A 5 19.54 5.46 -14.40
CA LEU A 5 19.17 4.98 -13.06
C LEU A 5 19.14 6.12 -12.04
N LEU A 6 20.11 7.04 -12.09
CA LEU A 6 20.09 8.25 -11.26
C LEU A 6 18.90 9.17 -11.58
N LYS A 7 18.59 9.36 -12.87
CA LYS A 7 17.41 10.15 -13.29
C LYS A 7 16.11 9.53 -12.79
N LEU A 8 15.96 8.21 -12.87
CA LEU A 8 14.76 7.51 -12.41
C LEU A 8 14.57 7.64 -10.89
N ARG A 9 15.65 7.47 -10.13
CA ARG A 9 15.65 7.63 -8.67
C ARG A 9 15.38 9.09 -8.25
N PHE A 10 15.88 10.07 -9.00
CA PHE A 10 15.57 11.48 -8.77
C PHE A 10 14.09 11.80 -9.02
N VAL A 11 13.49 11.23 -10.07
CA VAL A 11 12.04 11.36 -10.34
C VAL A 11 11.22 10.74 -9.20
N MET A 12 11.60 9.56 -8.70
CA MET A 12 10.90 8.93 -7.56
C MET A 12 11.07 9.70 -6.26
N ALA A 13 12.25 10.28 -6.00
CA ALA A 13 12.46 11.17 -4.86
C ALA A 13 11.55 12.40 -4.92
N LEU A 14 11.45 13.03 -6.09
CA LEU A 14 10.55 14.17 -6.31
C LEU A 14 9.08 13.78 -6.12
N ALA A 15 8.68 12.61 -6.61
CA ALA A 15 7.33 12.08 -6.42
C ALA A 15 7.03 11.84 -4.92
N SER A 16 7.95 11.22 -4.18
CA SER A 16 7.79 11.01 -2.73
C SER A 16 7.67 12.33 -1.96
N ILE A 17 8.50 13.32 -2.27
CA ILE A 17 8.40 14.66 -1.66
C ILE A 17 7.04 15.29 -1.96
N GLY A 18 6.55 15.17 -3.20
CA GLY A 18 5.23 15.67 -3.58
C GLY A 18 4.10 15.01 -2.79
N VAL A 19 4.16 13.68 -2.59
CA VAL A 19 3.18 12.93 -1.80
C VAL A 19 3.23 13.34 -0.32
N ILE A 20 4.42 13.50 0.26
CA ILE A 20 4.58 13.95 1.66
C ILE A 20 4.06 15.38 1.83
N ALA A 21 4.32 16.27 0.87
CA ALA A 21 3.78 17.62 0.89
C ALA A 21 2.25 17.62 0.81
N ALA A 22 1.66 16.80 -0.07
CA ALA A 22 0.21 16.63 -0.16
C ALA A 22 -0.38 16.08 1.15
N ALA A 23 0.31 15.14 1.80
CA ALA A 23 -0.07 14.61 3.09
C ALA A 23 -0.09 15.71 4.17
N ALA A 24 0.94 16.56 4.21
CA ALA A 24 1.02 17.67 5.14
C ALA A 24 -0.13 18.68 4.94
N LEU A 25 -0.48 19.00 3.69
CA LEU A 25 -1.62 19.86 3.37
C LEU A 25 -2.95 19.26 3.84
N MET A 26 -3.18 17.98 3.56
CA MET A 26 -4.38 17.26 4.00
C MET A 26 -4.46 17.15 5.52
N PHE A 27 -3.33 16.92 6.19
CA PHE A 27 -3.25 16.88 7.65
C PHE A 27 -3.63 18.24 8.25
N TRP A 28 -3.10 19.32 7.67
CA TRP A 28 -3.41 20.68 8.08
C TRP A 28 -4.90 21.00 7.90
N GLU A 29 -5.49 20.66 6.76
CA GLU A 29 -6.91 20.85 6.49
C GLU A 29 -7.81 20.05 7.44
N GLY A 30 -7.44 18.79 7.72
CA GLY A 30 -8.14 17.95 8.69
C GLY A 30 -8.12 18.57 10.10
N LEU A 31 -6.96 19.09 10.53
CA LEU A 31 -6.79 19.72 11.84
C LEU A 31 -7.60 21.02 11.96
N LEU A 32 -7.60 21.86 10.92
CA LEU A 32 -8.43 23.07 10.87
C LEU A 32 -9.93 22.72 10.93
N THR A 33 -10.35 21.71 10.17
CA THR A 33 -11.75 21.25 10.17
C THR A 33 -12.17 20.78 11.56
N LEU A 34 -11.30 20.03 12.25
CA LEU A 34 -11.53 19.56 13.62
C LEU A 34 -11.58 20.72 14.63
N TRP A 35 -10.68 21.69 14.48
CA TRP A 35 -10.64 22.87 15.34
C TRP A 35 -11.92 23.71 15.21
N HIS A 36 -12.39 23.94 13.99
CA HIS A 36 -13.65 24.65 13.75
C HIS A 36 -14.86 23.88 14.29
N ALA A 37 -14.89 22.56 14.15
CA ALA A 37 -15.95 21.73 14.74
C ALA A 37 -15.97 21.81 16.27
N PHE A 38 -14.80 21.79 16.92
CA PHE A 38 -14.68 21.94 18.36
C PHE A 38 -15.12 23.32 18.87
N ALA A 39 -14.84 24.38 18.11
CA ALA A 39 -15.34 25.71 18.43
C ALA A 39 -16.89 25.76 18.35
N TYR A 40 -17.49 25.06 17.39
CA TYR A 40 -18.94 25.00 17.20
C TYR A 40 -19.68 24.21 18.29
N VAL A 41 -19.07 23.13 18.80
CA VAL A 41 -19.59 22.30 19.92
C VAL A 41 -19.95 23.11 21.15
N ARG A 42 -19.21 24.19 21.43
CA ARG A 42 -19.46 25.03 22.60
C ARG A 42 -20.72 25.87 22.50
N THR A 43 -21.29 26.00 21.29
CA THR A 43 -22.41 26.89 20.99
C THR A 43 -23.70 26.12 20.74
N ASP A 44 -23.68 25.00 20.00
CA ASP A 44 -24.83 24.11 19.80
C ASP A 44 -24.38 22.66 19.52
N PRO A 45 -24.80 21.65 20.31
CA PRO A 45 -24.47 20.24 20.08
C PRO A 45 -25.47 19.64 19.08
N ASP A 46 -25.27 19.91 17.79
CA ASP A 46 -26.14 19.42 16.71
C ASP A 46 -25.50 18.26 15.92
N LEU A 47 -26.29 17.52 15.14
CA LEU A 47 -25.82 16.39 14.31
C LEU A 47 -24.65 16.81 13.37
N ALA A 48 -24.63 18.09 12.99
CA ALA A 48 -23.59 18.72 12.19
C ALA A 48 -22.18 18.63 12.81
N VAL A 49 -22.07 18.62 14.14
CA VAL A 49 -20.78 18.44 14.83
C VAL A 49 -20.22 17.05 14.58
N ILE A 50 -21.05 16.02 14.74
CA ILE A 50 -20.64 14.62 14.60
C ILE A 50 -20.16 14.39 13.16
N ALA A 51 -20.91 14.89 12.18
CA ALA A 51 -20.52 14.87 10.77
C ALA A 51 -19.18 15.61 10.54
N ALA A 52 -18.99 16.79 11.11
CA ALA A 52 -17.75 17.56 10.97
C ALA A 52 -16.53 16.83 11.57
N VAL A 53 -16.69 16.17 12.72
CA VAL A 53 -15.64 15.35 13.35
C VAL A 53 -15.33 14.11 12.51
N MET A 54 -16.35 13.42 11.99
CA MET A 54 -16.15 12.25 11.12
C MET A 54 -15.41 12.64 9.84
N ARG A 55 -15.80 13.76 9.22
CA ARG A 55 -15.15 14.30 8.03
C ARG A 55 -13.71 14.75 8.28
N ALA A 56 -13.43 15.39 9.42
CA ALA A 56 -12.07 15.72 9.83
C ALA A 56 -11.21 14.46 10.06
N THR A 57 -11.81 13.41 10.63
CA THR A 57 -11.15 12.12 10.86
C THR A 57 -10.78 11.45 9.54
N ASP A 58 -11.68 11.43 8.54
CA ASP A 58 -11.38 10.88 7.21
C ASP A 58 -10.20 11.59 6.53
N LYS A 59 -10.17 12.93 6.57
CA LYS A 59 -9.04 13.72 6.04
C LYS A 59 -7.72 13.39 6.75
N LEU A 60 -7.75 13.22 8.08
CA LEU A 60 -6.58 12.86 8.87
C LEU A 60 -6.08 11.45 8.54
N LEU A 61 -7.00 10.49 8.39
CA LEU A 61 -6.67 9.12 7.97
C LEU A 61 -6.07 9.11 6.56
N PHE A 62 -6.64 9.87 5.63
CA PHE A 62 -6.08 10.01 4.29
C PHE A 62 -4.67 10.63 4.30
N ALA A 63 -4.44 11.63 5.14
CA ALA A 63 -3.11 12.21 5.32
C ALA A 63 -2.09 11.18 5.83
N ILE A 64 -2.45 10.37 6.83
CA ILE A 64 -1.59 9.29 7.35
C ILE A 64 -1.25 8.28 6.25
N VAL A 65 -2.24 7.87 5.47
CA VAL A 65 -2.08 6.98 4.32
C VAL A 65 -1.07 7.55 3.31
N LEU A 66 -1.20 8.83 2.96
CA LEU A 66 -0.26 9.50 2.05
C LEU A 66 1.16 9.55 2.64
N VAL A 67 1.32 9.77 3.95
CA VAL A 67 2.64 9.69 4.60
C VAL A 67 3.24 8.30 4.46
N ILE A 68 2.47 7.25 4.76
CA ILE A 68 2.94 5.86 4.64
C ILE A 68 3.35 5.57 3.19
N PHE A 69 2.55 6.01 2.20
CA PHE A 69 2.86 5.83 0.79
C PHE A 69 4.09 6.62 0.34
N GLY A 70 4.24 7.87 0.78
CA GLY A 70 5.42 8.69 0.53
C GLY A 70 6.70 8.07 1.09
N CYS A 71 6.63 7.55 2.31
CA CYS A 71 7.72 6.80 2.96
C CYS A 71 8.01 5.49 2.22
N ALA A 72 6.99 4.76 1.77
CA ALA A 72 7.15 3.54 0.97
C ALA A 72 7.91 3.80 -0.35
N ILE A 73 7.58 4.88 -1.06
CA ILE A 73 8.31 5.30 -2.26
C ILE A 73 9.75 5.72 -1.92
N ALA A 74 9.93 6.51 -0.86
CA ALA A 74 11.26 6.93 -0.42
C ALA A 74 12.14 5.73 -0.07
N LEU A 75 11.66 4.81 0.74
CA LEU A 75 12.44 3.66 1.19
C LEU A 75 12.65 2.63 0.09
N GLY A 76 11.61 2.38 -0.74
CA GLY A 76 11.67 1.40 -1.83
C GLY A 76 12.55 1.81 -3.01
N PHE A 77 12.72 3.11 -3.27
CA PHE A 77 13.48 3.60 -4.44
C PHE A 77 14.70 4.46 -4.10
N LEU A 78 14.73 5.14 -2.94
CA LEU A 78 15.80 6.07 -2.57
C LEU A 78 16.87 5.42 -1.67
N VAL A 79 16.55 4.35 -0.95
CA VAL A 79 17.48 3.69 -0.04
C VAL A 79 17.88 2.33 -0.60
N ASP A 80 19.14 2.21 -1.05
CA ASP A 80 19.75 0.91 -1.35
C ASP A 80 20.17 0.25 -0.03
N LEU A 81 19.28 -0.53 0.56
CA LEU A 81 19.59 -1.25 1.79
C LEU A 81 20.49 -2.45 1.53
N SER A 82 21.71 -2.38 2.09
CA SER A 82 22.62 -3.52 2.20
C SER A 82 21.92 -4.68 2.94
N PRO A 83 22.19 -5.96 2.60
CA PRO A 83 21.51 -7.11 3.20
C PRO A 83 21.58 -7.16 4.74
N LYS A 84 22.61 -6.55 5.34
CA LYS A 84 22.74 -6.42 6.82
C LYS A 84 21.80 -5.37 7.43
N GLN A 85 21.44 -4.32 6.69
CA GLN A 85 20.51 -3.29 7.14
C GLN A 85 19.05 -3.72 6.92
N ARG A 86 18.77 -4.52 5.87
CA ARG A 86 17.45 -5.14 5.68
C ARG A 86 17.05 -6.05 6.83
N ALA A 87 18.00 -6.81 7.39
CA ALA A 87 17.75 -7.69 8.55
C ALA A 87 17.45 -6.94 9.86
N ALA A 88 17.78 -5.66 9.96
CA ALA A 88 17.53 -4.82 11.14
C ALA A 88 16.18 -4.08 11.07
N LEU A 89 15.50 -4.12 9.93
CA LEU A 89 14.20 -3.49 9.74
C LEU A 89 13.07 -4.49 9.95
N PRO A 90 12.00 -4.10 10.64
CA PRO A 90 10.85 -4.96 10.80
C PRO A 90 10.19 -5.21 9.43
N GLY A 91 9.75 -6.44 9.19
CA GLY A 91 9.37 -6.94 7.86
C GLY A 91 8.23 -6.19 7.16
N TRP A 92 7.51 -5.29 7.84
CA TRP A 92 6.50 -4.42 7.25
C TRP A 92 7.07 -3.20 6.49
N MET A 93 8.38 -2.94 6.58
CA MET A 93 9.05 -1.78 5.97
C MET A 93 9.96 -2.15 4.78
N ILE A 94 10.07 -3.44 4.47
CA ILE A 94 10.85 -3.94 3.33
C ILE A 94 9.90 -4.07 2.15
N ILE A 95 10.04 -3.17 1.17
CA ILE A 95 9.30 -3.22 -0.10
C ILE A 95 10.26 -3.78 -1.13
N ASP A 96 10.09 -5.04 -1.50
CA ASP A 96 11.00 -5.77 -2.38
C ASP A 96 10.66 -5.59 -3.87
N SER A 97 9.49 -5.02 -4.23
CA SER A 97 9.12 -4.83 -5.64
C SER A 97 8.12 -3.69 -5.94
N VAL A 98 8.14 -3.22 -7.19
CA VAL A 98 7.11 -2.30 -7.77
C VAL A 98 5.70 -2.91 -7.64
N ALA A 99 5.59 -4.24 -7.68
CA ALA A 99 4.32 -4.93 -7.53
C ALA A 99 3.76 -4.82 -6.10
N GLU A 100 4.61 -4.87 -5.08
CA GLU A 100 4.20 -4.61 -3.69
C GLU A 100 3.77 -3.16 -3.49
N LEU A 101 4.51 -2.19 -4.04
CA LEU A 101 4.10 -0.79 -3.96
C LEU A 101 2.73 -0.56 -4.64
N LYS A 102 2.50 -1.19 -5.80
CA LYS A 102 1.22 -1.14 -6.50
C LYS A 102 0.09 -1.74 -5.65
N ASN A 103 0.34 -2.88 -5.01
CA ASN A 103 -0.65 -3.52 -4.15
C ASN A 103 -0.95 -2.67 -2.91
N LEU A 104 0.06 -2.09 -2.27
CA LEU A 104 -0.10 -1.18 -1.14
C LEU A 104 -0.91 0.06 -1.53
N PHE A 105 -0.64 0.63 -2.70
CA PHE A 105 -1.40 1.77 -3.22
C PHE A 105 -2.88 1.44 -3.40
N ILE A 106 -3.21 0.34 -4.08
CA ILE A 106 -4.61 -0.05 -4.32
C ILE A 106 -5.28 -0.45 -3.00
N GLN A 107 -4.59 -1.15 -2.10
CA GLN A 107 -5.09 -1.48 -0.77
C GLN A 107 -5.47 -0.23 0.04
N MET A 108 -4.64 0.80 -0.04
CA MET A 108 -4.91 2.08 0.63
C MET A 108 -6.08 2.85 0.01
N ILE A 109 -6.22 2.82 -1.33
CA ILE A 109 -7.39 3.38 -2.01
C ILE A 109 -8.67 2.67 -1.56
N ILE A 110 -8.67 1.34 -1.51
CA ILE A 110 -9.84 0.56 -1.07
C ILE A 110 -10.20 0.91 0.37
N LEU A 111 -9.21 1.00 1.28
CA LEU A 111 -9.46 1.40 2.66
C LEU A 111 -10.10 2.80 2.73
N TYR A 112 -9.55 3.76 2.00
CA TYR A 112 -10.12 5.12 1.92
C TYR A 112 -11.56 5.10 1.43
N LEU A 113 -11.85 4.40 0.32
CA LEU A 113 -13.21 4.34 -0.23
C LEU A 113 -14.22 3.71 0.75
N VAL A 114 -13.81 2.70 1.53
CA VAL A 114 -14.65 2.10 2.57
C VAL A 114 -14.98 3.09 3.68
N VAL A 115 -13.99 3.81 4.20
CA VAL A 115 -14.19 4.82 5.25
C VAL A 115 -15.03 6.00 4.72
N HIS A 116 -14.77 6.42 3.48
CA HIS A 116 -15.52 7.47 2.82
C HIS A 116 -17.00 7.09 2.63
N PHE A 117 -17.28 5.85 2.21
CA PHE A 117 -18.63 5.34 2.13
C PHE A 117 -19.34 5.36 3.49
N ALA A 118 -18.67 4.89 4.55
CA ALA A 118 -19.24 4.91 5.90
C ALA A 118 -19.59 6.34 6.36
N THR A 119 -18.72 7.30 6.02
CA THR A 119 -18.95 8.72 6.30
C THR A 119 -20.15 9.27 5.52
N LEU A 120 -20.26 8.96 4.22
CA LEU A 120 -21.42 9.35 3.41
C LEU A 120 -22.74 8.79 3.96
N VAL A 121 -22.74 7.53 4.39
CA VAL A 121 -23.92 6.90 5.00
C VAL A 121 -24.29 7.58 6.32
N ALA A 122 -23.31 7.94 7.14
CA ALA A 122 -23.54 8.61 8.41
C ALA A 122 -23.98 10.08 8.25
N GLU A 123 -23.55 10.76 7.18
CA GLU A 123 -23.97 12.12 6.85
C GLU A 123 -25.36 12.20 6.19
N THR A 124 -25.88 11.09 5.67
CA THR A 124 -27.14 11.07 4.92
C THR A 124 -28.32 10.68 5.82
N ASP A 125 -29.14 11.65 6.22
CA ASP A 125 -30.37 11.45 7.00
C ASP A 125 -31.59 11.04 6.13
N GLN A 126 -31.46 11.05 4.80
CA GLN A 126 -32.52 10.70 3.85
C GLN A 126 -32.42 9.27 3.33
N MET A 127 -33.54 8.71 2.86
CA MET A 127 -33.56 7.37 2.25
C MET A 127 -32.51 7.26 1.14
N LEU A 128 -31.53 6.36 1.34
CA LEU A 128 -30.47 6.11 0.36
C LEU A 128 -31.08 5.76 -0.99
N GLN A 129 -30.89 6.64 -1.97
CA GLN A 129 -31.29 6.39 -3.35
C GLN A 129 -30.45 5.23 -3.92
N TRP A 130 -31.00 4.49 -4.88
CA TRP A 130 -30.31 3.37 -5.55
C TRP A 130 -28.92 3.71 -6.10
N ASN A 131 -28.67 4.98 -6.42
CA ASN A 131 -27.37 5.46 -6.86
C ASN A 131 -26.27 5.35 -5.77
N ALA A 132 -26.65 5.33 -4.49
CA ALA A 132 -25.72 5.16 -3.38
C ALA A 132 -25.09 3.74 -3.33
N LEU A 133 -25.65 2.76 -4.04
CA LEU A 133 -25.06 1.42 -4.17
C LEU A 133 -23.89 1.37 -5.18
N VAL A 134 -23.75 2.37 -6.05
CA VAL A 134 -22.69 2.41 -7.04
C VAL A 134 -21.32 2.43 -6.36
N LEU A 135 -21.19 3.18 -5.27
CA LEU A 135 -19.95 3.33 -4.52
C LEU A 135 -19.50 2.01 -3.83
N PRO A 136 -20.33 1.33 -3.01
CA PRO A 136 -19.96 0.04 -2.42
C PRO A 136 -19.79 -1.07 -3.46
N ALA A 137 -20.58 -1.06 -4.55
CA ALA A 137 -20.35 -1.98 -5.67
C ALA A 137 -18.97 -1.78 -6.31
N SER A 138 -18.57 -0.53 -6.54
CA SER A 138 -17.24 -0.20 -7.09
C SER A 138 -16.11 -0.65 -6.17
N ILE A 139 -16.27 -0.47 -4.85
CA ILE A 139 -15.29 -0.93 -3.84
C ILE A 139 -15.12 -2.44 -3.92
N LEU A 140 -16.23 -3.20 -3.96
CA LEU A 140 -16.20 -4.65 -4.08
C LEU A 140 -15.55 -5.11 -5.39
N LEU A 141 -15.80 -4.41 -6.49
CA LEU A 141 -15.19 -4.69 -7.78
C LEU A 141 -13.66 -4.46 -7.74
N LEU A 142 -13.20 -3.37 -7.12
CA LEU A 142 -11.78 -3.08 -6.94
C LEU A 142 -11.09 -4.13 -6.06
N ALA A 143 -11.73 -4.49 -4.94
CA ALA A 143 -11.24 -5.54 -4.04
C ALA A 143 -11.20 -6.92 -4.72
N GLY A 144 -12.22 -7.24 -5.52
CA GLY A 144 -12.28 -8.45 -6.34
C GLY A 144 -11.16 -8.49 -7.37
N ALA A 145 -10.92 -7.39 -8.09
CA ALA A 145 -9.83 -7.27 -9.05
C ALA A 145 -8.46 -7.48 -8.38
N MET A 146 -8.23 -6.88 -7.20
CA MET A 146 -7.02 -7.12 -6.42
C MET A 146 -6.86 -8.58 -6.01
N ARG A 147 -7.93 -9.21 -5.51
CA ARG A 147 -7.90 -10.63 -5.14
C ARG A 147 -7.55 -11.50 -6.34
N LEU A 148 -8.12 -11.22 -7.51
CA LEU A 148 -7.81 -11.95 -8.75
C LEU A 148 -6.34 -11.79 -9.16
N ILE A 149 -5.80 -10.56 -9.10
CA ILE A 149 -4.39 -10.28 -9.38
C ILE A 149 -3.47 -11.02 -8.39
N ALA A 150 -3.85 -11.08 -7.10
CA ALA A 150 -3.10 -11.80 -6.07
C ALA A 150 -3.22 -13.32 -6.18
N SER A 151 -4.31 -13.83 -6.76
CA SER A 151 -4.59 -15.27 -6.90
C SER A 151 -4.04 -15.88 -8.20
N ALA A 152 -3.54 -15.05 -9.14
CA ALA A 152 -2.97 -15.52 -10.39
C ALA A 152 -1.69 -16.33 -10.12
N PRO A 153 -1.66 -17.66 -10.36
CA PRO A 153 -0.45 -18.45 -10.21
C PRO A 153 0.43 -18.18 -11.42
N GLY A 154 1.54 -17.46 -11.23
CA GLY A 154 2.50 -17.29 -12.31
C GLY A 154 3.56 -16.24 -12.01
N HIS A 155 4.60 -16.65 -11.29
CA HIS A 155 6.02 -16.59 -11.67
C HIS A 155 6.83 -17.15 -10.48
N ALA A 156 6.58 -18.41 -10.12
CA ALA A 156 7.58 -19.20 -9.40
C ALA A 156 8.76 -19.36 -10.36
N GLY A 157 9.87 -18.71 -10.02
CA GLY A 157 11.09 -18.72 -10.80
C GLY A 157 11.55 -20.14 -11.10
N HIS A 158 12.05 -20.29 -12.33
CA HIS A 158 12.88 -21.36 -12.84
C HIS A 158 13.92 -21.81 -11.78
N GLY A 159 13.57 -22.82 -10.99
CA GLY A 159 14.53 -23.68 -10.31
C GLY A 159 14.75 -24.88 -11.19
N GLU A 160 15.57 -24.70 -12.22
CA GLU A 160 16.12 -25.79 -13.00
C GLU A 160 17.00 -26.61 -12.03
N VAL A 161 16.39 -27.61 -11.38
CA VAL A 161 17.16 -28.70 -10.78
C VAL A 161 17.71 -29.47 -11.97
N SER A 162 18.89 -29.04 -12.41
CA SER A 162 19.80 -29.84 -13.20
C SER A 162 20.00 -31.15 -12.46
N SER A 163 19.25 -32.17 -12.86
CA SER A 163 19.53 -33.55 -12.51
C SER A 163 20.84 -33.91 -13.22
N VAL A 164 21.96 -33.53 -12.61
CA VAL A 164 23.26 -34.11 -12.94
C VAL A 164 23.12 -35.61 -12.66
N PRO A 165 23.30 -36.49 -13.66
CA PRO A 165 23.18 -37.92 -13.44
C PRO A 165 24.39 -38.36 -12.64
N GLU A 166 24.17 -38.73 -11.37
CA GLU A 166 25.20 -39.39 -10.58
C GLU A 166 25.39 -40.80 -11.16
N ARG A 167 26.31 -40.91 -12.12
CA ARG A 167 26.74 -42.15 -12.74
C ARG A 167 27.41 -42.99 -11.63
N PRO A 168 26.85 -44.14 -11.19
CA PRO A 168 27.54 -44.99 -10.23
C PRO A 168 28.82 -45.48 -10.89
N ARG A 169 29.98 -45.10 -10.32
CA ARG A 169 31.27 -45.63 -10.71
C ARG A 169 31.19 -47.15 -10.57
N ALA A 170 31.36 -47.83 -11.69
CA ALA A 170 31.56 -49.26 -11.75
C ALA A 170 32.67 -49.64 -10.76
N SER A 171 32.30 -50.37 -9.71
CA SER A 171 33.24 -51.20 -8.98
C SER A 171 33.68 -52.28 -9.96
N ILE A 172 34.84 -52.07 -10.58
CA ILE A 172 35.58 -53.10 -11.30
C ILE A 172 35.80 -54.22 -10.27
N ASN A 173 35.06 -55.30 -10.46
CA ASN A 173 35.41 -56.58 -9.90
C ASN A 173 36.21 -57.34 -10.96
N GLU A 174 36.96 -58.31 -10.47
CA GLU A 174 37.70 -59.38 -11.17
C GLU A 174 39.24 -59.23 -11.18
N PRO A 175 39.97 -60.36 -11.17
CA PRO A 175 39.76 -61.58 -10.38
C PRO A 175 41.06 -62.01 -9.68
N GLY A 176 41.01 -63.06 -8.85
CA GLY A 176 42.22 -63.69 -8.32
C GLY A 176 43.04 -64.38 -9.41
N ASP A 177 44.33 -64.59 -9.17
CA ASP A 177 45.04 -65.88 -9.18
C ASP A 177 46.58 -65.68 -9.21
N SER A 178 47.29 -66.65 -8.62
CA SER A 178 48.75 -66.88 -8.57
C SER A 178 49.60 -66.13 -7.54
#